data_AF-A0A929BQ74-F1
#
_entry.id   AF-A0A929BQ74-F1
#
_cell.length_a   1.000
_cell.length_b   1.000
_cell.length_c   1.000
_cell.angle_alpha   90.00
_cell.angle_beta   90.00
_cell.angle_gamma   90.00
#
_symmetry.space_group_name_H-M   'P 1'
#
loop_
_entity.id
_entity.type
_entity.pdbx_description
1 polymer ?
#
loop_
_entity_poly.entity_id
_entity_poly.type
_entity_poly.pdbx_seq_one_letter_code
_entity_poly.pdbx_strand_id
1 'polypeptide(L)'
;MLETIDLNKSLTKEEYARDLIRYQVALHALGYQVYVQRRPVIMVYEGWDAGGKGGNIKRVTEKLDPRGYVVYPIAAPKGEDKTHHYLWRFLRRLPEKGQIAIFDRSWYGRVMVERIEGFCTEEEWKRAYREINHFERQLVDFGTILFKFWIHIGRDEQLRRFEGRKDIDYKAWKLTDEDWRNREKWDQYQQAVDEMLLKTSTLTAPWTIVEGNCKWYARIKVLKTLVDGLSHELNYTPLAEIPTDTEKGGKKKGKKKKKSKKTEMTEATSLSETPLPMIDQFEYGTIVIDGQTYESDVIIFPDGAVERWEHKDEHVLRLTDVKKVIEAKPETVIIGLGTVGNVKMRPKAEKCLQEAGIDVMVHRTNKACETYKELRTQRKVAAILHITC
;
A
#
# COMPACT_ATOMS: atom_id res chain seq x y z
N MET A 1 26.03 10.94 -6.04
CA MET A 1 25.84 9.48 -5.85
C MET A 1 24.44 9.06 -6.26
N LEU A 2 23.42 9.84 -5.90
CA LEU A 2 22.02 9.53 -6.23
C LEU A 2 21.68 9.57 -7.72
N GLU A 3 22.34 10.43 -8.51
CA GLU A 3 22.06 10.59 -9.95
C GLU A 3 22.35 9.32 -10.78
N THR A 4 23.20 8.43 -10.28
CA THR A 4 23.55 7.17 -10.98
C THR A 4 22.54 6.05 -10.73
N ILE A 5 21.51 6.28 -9.92
CA ILE A 5 20.52 5.27 -9.55
C ILE A 5 19.47 5.11 -10.66
N ASP A 6 19.28 3.88 -11.14
CA ASP A 6 18.27 3.56 -12.16
C ASP A 6 16.85 3.63 -11.59
N LEU A 7 16.19 4.77 -11.78
CA LEU A 7 14.82 4.98 -11.32
C LEU A 7 13.74 4.40 -12.24
N ASN A 8 14.11 3.68 -13.31
CA ASN A 8 13.15 3.04 -14.22
C ASN A 8 12.71 1.65 -13.75
N LYS A 9 13.25 1.16 -12.62
CA LYS A 9 12.82 -0.09 -12.01
C LYS A 9 11.32 -0.06 -11.70
N SER A 10 10.64 -1.11 -12.13
CA SER A 10 9.19 -1.27 -11.95
C SER A 10 8.84 -2.75 -11.82
N LEU A 11 7.61 -3.00 -11.36
CA LEU A 11 7.00 -4.33 -11.30
C LEU A 11 5.63 -4.25 -11.95
N THR A 12 5.18 -5.37 -12.51
CA THR A 12 3.77 -5.55 -12.88
C THR A 12 2.91 -5.74 -11.62
N LYS A 13 1.59 -5.63 -11.78
CA LYS A 13 0.65 -5.79 -10.66
C LYS A 13 0.66 -7.23 -10.14
N GLU A 14 0.80 -8.19 -11.03
CA GLU A 14 0.80 -9.62 -10.78
C GLU A 14 2.07 -10.03 -10.01
N GLU A 15 3.24 -9.58 -10.47
CA GLU A 15 4.52 -9.77 -9.76
C GLU A 15 4.47 -9.15 -8.37
N TYR A 16 3.97 -7.90 -8.26
CA TYR A 16 3.85 -7.22 -6.98
C TYR A 16 2.94 -7.99 -6.02
N ALA A 17 1.77 -8.46 -6.46
CA ALA A 17 0.84 -9.18 -5.60
C ALA A 17 1.43 -10.49 -5.08
N ARG A 18 2.08 -11.26 -5.98
CA ARG A 18 2.76 -12.51 -5.63
C ARG A 18 3.89 -12.27 -4.62
N ASP A 19 4.79 -11.36 -4.94
CA ASP A 19 5.99 -11.12 -4.13
C ASP A 19 5.63 -10.46 -2.79
N LEU A 20 4.61 -9.61 -2.75
CA LEU A 20 4.12 -8.99 -1.51
C LEU A 20 3.70 -10.07 -0.51
N ILE A 21 2.84 -11.00 -0.92
CA ILE A 21 2.36 -12.09 -0.05
C ILE A 21 3.55 -12.93 0.42
N ARG A 22 4.42 -13.33 -0.51
CA ARG A 22 5.61 -14.13 -0.21
C ARG A 22 6.48 -13.49 0.87
N TYR A 23 6.90 -12.24 0.67
CA TYR A 23 7.78 -11.59 1.64
C TYR A 23 7.07 -11.23 2.95
N GLN A 24 5.77 -10.94 2.93
CA GLN A 24 5.02 -10.70 4.16
C GLN A 24 4.87 -11.97 5.02
N VAL A 25 4.65 -13.13 4.41
CA VAL A 25 4.61 -14.42 5.13
C VAL A 25 5.99 -14.74 5.73
N ALA A 26 7.06 -14.57 4.96
CA ALA A 26 8.42 -14.74 5.45
C ALA A 26 8.73 -13.77 6.61
N LEU A 27 8.35 -12.50 6.46
CA LEU A 27 8.56 -11.48 7.48
C LEU A 27 7.76 -11.75 8.76
N HIS A 28 6.55 -12.32 8.66
CA HIS A 28 5.77 -12.73 9.83
C HIS A 28 6.51 -13.81 10.64
N ALA A 29 7.03 -14.84 9.98
CA ALA A 29 7.83 -15.88 10.65
C ALA A 29 9.11 -15.30 11.28
N LEU A 30 9.80 -14.40 10.57
CA LEU A 30 10.99 -13.72 11.09
C LEU A 30 10.67 -12.79 12.26
N GLY A 31 9.52 -12.09 12.23
CA GLY A 31 9.06 -11.28 13.35
C GLY A 31 8.84 -12.09 14.62
N TYR A 32 8.36 -13.33 14.49
CA TYR A 32 8.31 -14.26 15.63
C TYR A 32 9.72 -14.66 16.10
N GLN A 33 10.66 -14.90 15.19
CA GLN A 33 12.05 -15.23 15.55
C GLN A 33 12.76 -14.07 16.26
N VAL A 34 12.51 -12.83 15.84
CA VAL A 34 12.98 -11.61 16.54
C VAL A 34 12.60 -11.68 18.03
N TYR A 35 11.34 -12.00 18.31
CA TYR A 35 10.83 -12.13 19.68
C TYR A 35 11.49 -13.29 20.45
N VAL A 36 11.49 -14.50 19.86
CA VAL A 36 12.04 -15.72 20.51
C VAL A 36 13.52 -15.57 20.82
N GLN A 37 14.30 -15.07 19.86
CA GLN A 37 15.75 -14.89 19.99
C GLN A 37 16.12 -13.60 20.75
N ARG A 38 15.13 -12.81 21.17
CA ARG A 38 15.33 -11.57 21.95
C ARG A 38 16.26 -10.58 21.26
N ARG A 39 16.20 -10.50 19.93
CA ARG A 39 17.01 -9.59 19.11
C ARG A 39 16.24 -8.29 18.89
N PRO A 40 16.75 -7.11 19.27
CA PRO A 40 16.10 -5.84 18.96
C PRO A 40 16.32 -5.49 17.48
N VAL A 41 15.29 -4.94 16.83
CA VAL A 41 15.36 -4.52 15.43
C VAL A 41 14.96 -3.06 15.29
N ILE A 42 15.73 -2.29 14.52
CA ILE A 42 15.42 -0.91 14.19
C ILE A 42 15.33 -0.77 12.68
N MET A 43 14.25 -0.13 12.20
CA MET A 43 14.04 0.19 10.80
C MET A 43 13.89 1.70 10.64
N VAL A 44 14.86 2.34 10.00
CA VAL A 44 14.88 3.79 9.73
C VAL A 44 14.41 4.06 8.31
N TYR A 45 13.38 4.89 8.16
CA TYR A 45 12.88 5.35 6.88
C TYR A 45 13.13 6.84 6.67
N GLU A 46 14.02 7.13 5.72
CA GLU A 46 14.23 8.45 5.15
C GLU A 46 13.91 8.44 3.65
N GLY A 47 13.82 9.61 3.04
CA GLY A 47 13.49 9.76 1.64
C GLY A 47 12.77 11.06 1.36
N TRP A 48 12.69 11.42 0.09
CA TRP A 48 12.02 12.63 -0.36
C TRP A 48 10.58 12.73 0.15
N ASP A 49 10.10 13.96 0.28
CA ASP A 49 8.68 14.20 0.45
C ASP A 49 7.91 13.60 -0.73
N ALA A 50 6.80 12.95 -0.41
CA ALA A 50 6.07 12.04 -1.31
C ALA A 50 6.83 10.82 -1.87
N GLY A 51 8.02 10.50 -1.37
CA GLY A 51 8.80 9.30 -1.74
C GLY A 51 8.08 7.96 -1.48
N GLY A 52 7.22 7.91 -0.46
CA GLY A 52 6.38 6.74 -0.17
C GLY A 52 6.73 5.96 1.09
N LYS A 53 7.42 6.59 2.07
CA LYS A 53 7.78 6.03 3.39
C LYS A 53 6.61 5.34 4.09
N GLY A 54 5.56 6.07 4.43
CA GLY A 54 4.38 5.49 5.09
C GLY A 54 3.70 4.36 4.29
N GLY A 55 3.80 4.37 2.96
CA GLY A 55 3.29 3.28 2.13
C GLY A 55 4.15 2.01 2.17
N ASN A 56 5.45 2.13 2.43
CA ASN A 56 6.35 1.01 2.69
C ASN A 56 6.13 0.47 4.10
N ILE A 57 6.16 1.35 5.10
CA ILE A 57 5.92 1.00 6.50
C ILE A 57 4.61 0.24 6.65
N LYS A 58 3.53 0.72 6.03
CA LYS A 58 2.22 0.03 6.05
C LYS A 58 2.33 -1.42 5.56
N ARG A 59 3.10 -1.71 4.49
CA ARG A 59 3.23 -3.06 3.94
C ARG A 59 4.13 -3.97 4.78
N VAL A 60 5.11 -3.40 5.45
CA VAL A 60 5.95 -4.12 6.42
C VAL A 60 5.10 -4.53 7.63
N THR A 61 4.30 -3.61 8.17
CA THR A 61 3.52 -3.85 9.40
C THR A 61 2.24 -4.68 9.18
N GLU A 62 1.72 -4.77 7.95
CA GLU A 62 0.41 -5.37 7.63
C GLU A 62 0.25 -6.84 8.06
N LYS A 63 1.34 -7.60 8.13
CA LYS A 63 1.34 -9.01 8.58
C LYS A 63 2.19 -9.27 9.82
N LEU A 64 2.73 -8.23 10.45
CA LEU A 64 3.43 -8.37 11.73
C LEU A 64 2.43 -8.33 12.88
N ASP A 65 2.73 -9.03 13.97
CA ASP A 65 1.95 -8.90 15.21
C ASP A 65 2.13 -7.48 15.77
N PRO A 66 1.05 -6.70 15.98
CA PRO A 66 1.13 -5.32 16.45
C PRO A 66 1.73 -5.16 17.86
N ARG A 67 1.85 -6.25 18.64
CA ARG A 67 2.54 -6.25 19.94
C ARG A 67 4.07 -6.32 19.79
N GLY A 68 4.55 -6.74 18.63
CA GLY A 68 5.97 -6.92 18.35
C GLY A 68 6.66 -5.68 17.77
N TYR A 69 5.92 -4.62 17.44
CA TYR A 69 6.51 -3.42 16.85
C TYR A 69 5.87 -2.11 17.33
N VAL A 70 6.64 -1.02 17.25
CA VAL A 70 6.15 0.35 17.43
C VAL A 70 6.63 1.22 16.27
N VAL A 71 5.73 2.04 15.73
CA VAL A 71 6.07 3.03 14.69
C VAL A 71 6.16 4.41 15.34
N TYR A 72 7.33 5.04 15.24
CA TYR A 72 7.59 6.40 15.73
C TYR A 72 7.64 7.38 14.55
N PRO A 73 6.58 8.15 14.30
CA PRO A 73 6.65 9.30 13.40
C PRO A 73 7.45 10.42 14.08
N ILE A 74 8.61 10.74 13.52
CA ILE A 74 9.49 11.76 14.10
C ILE A 74 9.13 13.14 13.54
N ALA A 75 8.69 14.02 14.43
CA ALA A 75 8.35 15.41 14.14
C ALA A 75 9.35 16.39 14.77
N ALA A 76 9.07 17.69 14.63
CA ALA A 76 9.82 18.75 15.29
C ALA A 76 9.89 18.50 16.82
N PRO A 77 11.07 18.65 17.46
CA PRO A 77 11.23 18.41 18.89
C PRO A 77 10.37 19.38 19.71
N LYS A 78 9.82 18.90 20.83
CA LYS A 78 9.01 19.69 21.79
C LYS A 78 9.36 19.29 23.23
N GLY A 79 9.18 20.22 24.17
CA GLY A 79 9.43 19.96 25.59
C GLY A 79 10.87 19.46 25.83
N GLU A 80 10.99 18.33 26.54
CA GLU A 80 12.27 17.71 26.89
C GLU A 80 13.15 17.37 25.68
N ASP A 81 12.56 17.06 24.51
CA ASP A 81 13.32 16.77 23.29
C ASP A 81 14.21 17.95 22.85
N LYS A 82 13.91 19.19 23.30
CA LYS A 82 14.72 20.39 23.01
C LYS A 82 15.76 20.71 24.10
N THR A 83 15.60 20.19 25.31
CA THR A 83 16.44 20.55 26.47
C THR A 83 17.54 19.54 26.76
N HIS A 84 17.56 18.42 26.05
CA HIS A 84 18.60 17.39 26.15
C HIS A 84 19.44 17.31 24.87
N HIS A 85 20.49 16.48 24.93
CA HIS A 85 21.28 16.14 23.76
C HIS A 85 20.39 15.63 22.62
N TYR A 86 20.67 16.02 21.36
CA TYR A 86 19.84 15.70 20.19
C TYR A 86 19.43 14.22 20.10
N LEU A 87 20.38 13.31 20.36
CA LEU A 87 20.14 11.87 20.29
C LEU A 87 19.28 11.30 21.41
N TRP A 88 19.09 12.03 22.52
CA TRP A 88 18.33 11.56 23.69
C TRP A 88 16.90 11.16 23.34
N ARG A 89 16.26 11.94 22.46
CA ARG A 89 14.88 11.67 22.04
C ARG A 89 14.75 10.34 21.28
N PHE A 90 15.81 9.89 20.62
CA PHE A 90 15.83 8.62 19.90
C PHE A 90 16.24 7.47 20.82
N LEU A 91 17.20 7.71 21.73
CA LEU A 91 17.61 6.76 22.77
C LEU A 91 16.41 6.28 23.60
N ARG A 92 15.50 7.18 23.97
CA ARG A 92 14.26 6.84 24.70
C ARG A 92 13.25 5.99 23.92
N ARG A 93 13.41 5.89 22.60
CA ARG A 93 12.50 5.19 21.68
C ARG A 93 13.14 3.93 21.09
N LEU A 94 14.29 3.51 21.63
CA LEU A 94 14.92 2.25 21.25
C LEU A 94 14.04 1.07 21.68
N PRO A 95 13.96 0.01 20.86
CA PRO A 95 13.14 -1.15 21.17
C PRO A 95 13.76 -1.98 22.30
N GLU A 96 12.90 -2.64 23.07
CA GLU A 96 13.35 -3.69 23.98
C GLU A 96 13.85 -4.92 23.19
N LYS A 97 14.51 -5.84 23.90
CA LYS A 97 14.94 -7.11 23.30
C LYS A 97 13.75 -7.91 22.78
N GLY A 98 13.77 -8.23 21.48
CA GLY A 98 12.71 -8.95 20.78
C GLY A 98 11.57 -8.08 20.28
N GLN A 99 11.74 -6.76 20.28
CA GLN A 99 10.82 -5.80 19.67
C GLN A 99 11.44 -5.11 18.45
N ILE A 100 10.55 -4.57 17.62
CA ILE A 100 10.88 -3.83 16.40
C ILE A 100 10.50 -2.35 16.58
N ALA A 101 11.43 -1.43 16.44
CA ALA A 101 11.14 0.00 16.35
C ALA A 101 11.26 0.47 14.89
N ILE A 102 10.22 1.12 14.38
CA ILE A 102 10.18 1.68 13.03
C ILE A 102 10.14 3.21 13.13
N PHE A 103 11.15 3.87 12.59
CA PHE A 103 11.27 5.33 12.58
C PHE A 103 10.83 5.87 11.20
N ASP A 104 9.70 6.60 11.16
CA ASP A 104 9.31 7.41 9.98
C ASP A 104 9.88 8.81 10.15
N ARG A 105 10.97 9.10 9.43
CA ARG A 105 12.00 10.09 9.80
C ARG A 105 12.74 9.70 11.09
N SER A 106 13.93 10.25 11.31
CA SER A 106 14.85 9.78 12.36
C SER A 106 15.86 10.85 12.81
N TRP A 107 16.95 10.42 13.46
CA TRP A 107 18.11 11.26 13.82
C TRP A 107 18.83 11.85 12.60
N TYR A 108 18.58 11.34 11.40
CA TYR A 108 19.11 11.93 10.19
C TYR A 108 18.50 13.30 9.85
N GLY A 109 17.42 13.71 10.53
CA GLY A 109 16.87 15.07 10.42
C GLY A 109 17.90 16.18 10.64
N ARG A 110 18.85 15.99 11.57
CA ARG A 110 19.93 16.97 11.87
C ARG A 110 20.78 17.29 10.65
N VAL A 111 21.13 16.26 9.86
CA VAL A 111 22.03 16.41 8.70
C VAL A 111 21.27 16.65 7.39
N MET A 112 19.94 16.77 7.45
CA MET A 112 19.05 17.04 6.32
C MET A 112 18.23 18.33 6.57
N VAL A 113 16.94 18.20 6.93
CA VAL A 113 16.01 19.32 7.07
C VAL A 113 16.52 20.38 8.05
N GLU A 114 17.10 19.98 9.17
CA GLU A 114 17.55 20.95 10.17
C GLU A 114 18.80 21.73 9.71
N ARG A 115 19.66 21.10 8.88
CA ARG A 115 20.81 21.76 8.23
C ARG A 115 20.34 22.78 7.18
N ILE A 116 19.31 22.43 6.40
CA ILE A 116 18.85 23.23 5.24
C ILE A 116 17.91 24.37 5.66
N GLU A 117 17.10 24.15 6.69
CA GLU A 117 16.19 25.15 7.24
C GLU A 117 16.82 26.00 8.34
N GLY A 118 18.08 25.73 8.72
CA GLY A 118 18.78 26.51 9.76
C GLY A 118 18.26 26.26 11.18
N PHE A 119 17.71 25.08 11.45
CA PHE A 119 17.29 24.67 12.80
C PHE A 119 18.46 24.14 13.66
N CYS A 120 19.65 24.01 13.07
CA CYS A 120 20.92 23.78 13.77
C CYS A 120 21.92 24.91 13.48
N THR A 121 22.92 25.02 14.34
CA THR A 121 24.19 25.66 13.95
C THR A 121 25.02 24.76 13.03
N GLU A 122 25.97 25.35 12.32
CA GLU A 122 26.84 24.59 11.42
C GLU A 122 27.68 23.53 12.15
N GLU A 123 28.17 23.88 13.34
CA GLU A 123 28.93 22.98 14.20
C GLU A 123 28.11 21.76 14.62
N GLU A 124 26.82 21.94 14.92
CA GLU A 124 25.91 20.88 15.34
C GLU A 124 25.69 19.83 14.27
N TRP A 125 25.39 20.22 13.02
CA TRP A 125 25.17 19.21 11.98
C TRP A 125 26.47 18.60 11.48
N LYS A 126 27.59 19.35 11.49
CA LYS A 126 28.91 18.79 11.14
C LYS A 126 29.35 17.70 12.10
N ARG A 127 29.20 17.90 13.41
CA ARG A 127 29.54 16.87 14.42
C ARG A 127 28.57 15.69 14.41
N ALA A 128 27.32 15.91 14.00
CA ALA A 128 26.28 14.88 14.02
C ALA A 128 26.60 13.65 13.17
N TYR A 129 27.31 13.77 12.05
CA TYR A 129 27.73 12.59 11.28
C TYR A 129 28.54 11.59 12.12
N ARG A 130 29.49 12.10 12.91
CA ARG A 130 30.31 11.28 13.81
C ARG A 130 29.44 10.71 14.93
N GLU A 131 28.61 11.53 15.56
CA GLU A 131 27.73 11.11 16.66
C GLU A 131 26.74 10.03 16.22
N ILE A 132 26.14 10.15 15.03
CA ILE A 132 25.25 9.14 14.44
C ILE A 132 25.99 7.82 14.22
N ASN A 133 27.19 7.86 13.63
CA ASN A 133 27.97 6.64 13.42
C ASN A 133 28.33 5.94 14.74
N HIS A 134 28.67 6.70 15.79
CA HIS A 134 28.95 6.13 17.11
C HIS A 134 27.70 5.55 17.76
N PHE A 135 26.58 6.26 17.66
CA PHE A 135 25.29 5.82 18.17
C PHE A 135 24.86 4.50 17.50
N GLU A 136 24.88 4.43 16.18
CA GLU A 136 24.53 3.22 15.44
C GLU A 136 25.50 2.07 15.74
N ARG A 137 26.79 2.37 15.89
CA ARG A 137 27.79 1.36 16.27
C ARG A 137 27.47 0.74 17.63
N GLN A 138 27.15 1.55 18.64
CA GLN A 138 26.76 1.06 19.97
C GLN A 138 25.53 0.15 19.91
N LEU A 139 24.54 0.48 19.06
CA LEU A 139 23.35 -0.34 18.88
C LEU A 139 23.67 -1.69 18.24
N VAL A 140 24.48 -1.69 17.17
CA VAL A 140 24.88 -2.93 16.48
C VAL A 140 25.76 -3.80 17.37
N ASP A 141 26.71 -3.21 18.12
CA ASP A 141 27.57 -3.94 19.06
C ASP A 141 26.75 -4.57 20.21
N PHE A 142 25.64 -3.96 20.62
CA PHE A 142 24.67 -4.57 21.55
C PHE A 142 23.92 -5.78 20.95
N GLY A 143 23.92 -5.91 19.63
CA GLY A 143 23.19 -6.95 18.89
C GLY A 143 21.87 -6.47 18.28
N THR A 144 21.70 -5.15 18.11
CA THR A 144 20.55 -4.59 17.38
C THR A 144 20.73 -4.77 15.89
N ILE A 145 19.71 -5.31 15.22
CA ILE A 145 19.68 -5.39 13.77
C ILE A 145 19.16 -4.06 13.24
N LEU A 146 20.00 -3.31 12.54
CA LEU A 146 19.69 -1.96 12.05
C LEU A 146 19.51 -1.93 10.53
N PHE A 147 18.32 -1.57 10.09
CA PHE A 147 18.02 -1.29 8.68
C PHE A 147 17.83 0.20 8.46
N LYS A 148 18.44 0.75 7.40
CA LYS A 148 18.30 2.15 7.00
C LYS A 148 17.90 2.26 5.55
N PHE A 149 16.79 2.91 5.26
CA PHE A 149 16.22 3.02 3.93
C PHE A 149 16.15 4.47 3.48
N TRP A 150 16.75 4.78 2.35
CA TRP A 150 16.56 6.05 1.65
C TRP A 150 15.66 5.82 0.43
N ILE A 151 14.41 6.30 0.48
CA ILE A 151 13.48 6.18 -0.64
C ILE A 151 13.73 7.32 -1.64
N HIS A 152 14.41 6.98 -2.73
CA HIS A 152 14.83 7.91 -3.76
C HIS A 152 13.81 7.99 -4.91
N ILE A 153 13.40 9.20 -5.28
CA ILE A 153 12.52 9.47 -6.42
C ILE A 153 13.12 10.62 -7.23
N GLY A 154 12.75 10.71 -8.50
CA GLY A 154 13.15 11.81 -9.36
C GLY A 154 12.36 13.09 -9.07
N ARG A 155 12.93 14.23 -9.46
CA ARG A 155 12.32 15.56 -9.31
C ARG A 155 10.95 15.63 -9.98
N ASP A 156 10.79 15.03 -11.15
CA ASP A 156 9.52 15.04 -11.91
C ASP A 156 8.48 14.11 -11.28
N GLU A 157 8.91 12.94 -10.81
CA GLU A 157 8.01 12.01 -10.10
C GLU A 157 7.48 12.62 -8.80
N GLN A 158 8.30 13.41 -8.09
CA GLN A 158 7.84 14.15 -6.93
C GLN A 158 6.73 15.13 -7.29
N LEU A 159 6.91 15.92 -8.35
CA LEU A 159 5.90 16.89 -8.81
C LEU A 159 4.59 16.20 -9.17
N ARG A 160 4.68 15.14 -9.99
CA ARG A 160 3.52 14.34 -10.39
C ARG A 160 2.75 13.80 -9.18
N ARG A 161 3.46 13.43 -8.10
CA ARG A 161 2.83 12.98 -6.84
C ARG A 161 2.24 14.11 -6.02
N PHE A 162 2.79 15.31 -6.08
CA PHE A 162 2.23 16.50 -5.43
C PHE A 162 0.92 16.89 -6.10
N GLU A 163 0.94 17.04 -7.42
CA GLU A 163 -0.26 17.33 -8.23
C GLU A 163 -1.33 16.26 -8.03
N GLY A 164 -0.99 14.98 -8.19
CA GLY A 164 -1.95 13.89 -8.01
C GLY A 164 -2.48 13.70 -6.57
N ARG A 165 -1.92 14.38 -5.56
CA ARG A 165 -2.48 14.42 -4.20
C ARG A 165 -3.41 15.61 -4.00
N LYS A 166 -3.19 16.73 -4.71
CA LYS A 166 -4.09 17.89 -4.72
C LYS A 166 -5.48 17.50 -5.19
N ASP A 167 -5.55 16.60 -6.17
CA ASP A 167 -6.81 16.14 -6.78
C ASP A 167 -7.52 15.03 -5.96
N ILE A 168 -6.97 14.62 -4.81
CA ILE A 168 -7.53 13.53 -4.00
C ILE A 168 -7.85 14.04 -2.59
N ASP A 169 -9.15 14.26 -2.30
CA ASP A 169 -9.68 14.79 -1.03
C ASP A 169 -9.01 14.19 0.23
N TYR A 170 -8.88 12.87 0.33
CA TYR A 170 -8.32 12.19 1.52
C TYR A 170 -6.78 12.18 1.59
N LYS A 171 -6.09 12.69 0.57
CA LYS A 171 -4.63 12.84 0.54
C LYS A 171 -4.18 14.30 0.51
N ALA A 172 -5.09 15.24 0.28
CA ALA A 172 -4.81 16.67 0.23
C ALA A 172 -4.12 17.16 1.51
N TRP A 173 -4.51 16.64 2.68
CA TRP A 173 -3.86 16.96 3.96
C TRP A 173 -2.36 16.61 4.03
N LYS A 174 -1.85 15.79 3.11
CA LYS A 174 -0.43 15.43 3.00
C LYS A 174 0.39 16.40 2.13
N LEU A 175 -0.21 17.51 1.71
CA LEU A 175 0.51 18.63 1.11
C LEU A 175 0.38 19.83 2.03
N THR A 176 1.53 20.43 2.29
CA THR A 176 1.70 21.65 3.07
C THR A 176 2.53 22.64 2.25
N ASP A 177 2.47 23.92 2.60
CA ASP A 177 3.33 24.93 1.97
C ASP A 177 4.83 24.65 2.22
N GLU A 178 5.14 23.89 3.28
CA GLU A 178 6.49 23.39 3.56
C GLU A 178 6.98 22.41 2.49
N ASP A 179 6.11 21.53 1.97
CA ASP A 179 6.49 20.58 0.92
C ASP A 179 6.92 21.30 -0.38
N TRP A 180 6.25 22.41 -0.72
CA TRP A 180 6.61 23.23 -1.88
C TRP A 180 7.92 23.99 -1.67
N ARG A 181 8.12 24.59 -0.49
CA ARG A 181 9.39 25.24 -0.13
C ARG A 181 10.57 24.26 -0.14
N ASN A 182 10.36 23.04 0.37
CA ASN A 182 11.39 22.00 0.34
C ASN A 182 11.78 21.61 -1.09
N ARG A 183 10.80 21.58 -2.01
CA ARG A 183 11.03 21.30 -3.42
C ARG A 183 11.86 22.38 -4.11
N GLU A 184 11.67 23.65 -3.77
CA GLU A 184 12.50 24.75 -4.31
C GLU A 184 13.98 24.58 -3.92
N LYS A 185 14.24 23.98 -2.76
CA LYS A 185 15.59 23.68 -2.25
C LYS A 185 16.11 22.30 -2.68
N TRP A 186 15.59 21.70 -3.76
CA TRP A 186 15.94 20.35 -4.21
C TRP A 186 17.44 20.08 -4.24
N ASP A 187 18.22 20.98 -4.84
CA ASP A 187 19.66 20.78 -5.02
C ASP A 187 20.42 20.78 -3.69
N GLN A 188 19.97 21.60 -2.72
CA GLN A 188 20.53 21.63 -1.36
C GLN A 188 20.23 20.32 -0.61
N TYR A 189 18.98 19.82 -0.73
CA TYR A 189 18.61 18.52 -0.19
C TYR A 189 19.39 17.38 -0.84
N GLN A 190 19.55 17.40 -2.16
CA GLN A 190 20.30 16.38 -2.89
C GLN A 190 21.75 16.31 -2.40
N GLN A 191 22.40 17.47 -2.24
CA GLN A 191 23.76 17.55 -1.69
C GLN A 191 23.83 17.02 -0.25
N ALA A 192 22.90 17.44 0.61
CA ALA A 192 22.88 17.00 2.01
C ALA A 192 22.67 15.48 2.14
N VAL A 193 21.83 14.90 1.28
CA VAL A 193 21.58 13.45 1.24
C VAL A 193 22.78 12.70 0.70
N ASP A 194 23.41 13.16 -0.40
CA ASP A 194 24.63 12.55 -0.92
C ASP A 194 25.74 12.53 0.15
N GLU A 195 25.91 13.63 0.89
CA GLU A 195 26.84 13.68 2.03
C GLU A 195 26.45 12.75 3.18
N MET A 196 25.15 12.67 3.51
CA MET A 196 24.64 11.75 4.54
C MET A 196 24.95 10.30 4.17
N LEU A 197 24.61 9.87 2.95
CA LEU A 197 24.87 8.52 2.49
C LEU A 197 26.37 8.21 2.51
N LEU A 198 27.20 9.12 2.00
CA LEU A 198 28.66 8.95 1.97
C LEU A 198 29.27 8.83 3.38
N LYS A 199 28.84 9.68 4.32
CA LYS A 199 29.46 9.78 5.66
C LYS A 199 28.90 8.77 6.66
N THR A 200 27.73 8.18 6.40
CA THR A 200 27.01 7.34 7.39
C THR A 200 26.60 5.96 6.88
N SER A 201 26.89 5.63 5.61
CA SER A 201 26.79 4.25 5.13
C SER A 201 28.05 3.49 5.55
N THR A 202 28.06 2.97 6.77
CA THR A 202 29.18 2.20 7.32
C THR A 202 29.03 0.71 7.00
N LEU A 203 30.10 -0.08 7.19
CA LEU A 203 30.04 -1.54 6.99
C LEU A 203 29.03 -2.23 7.92
N THR A 204 28.90 -1.75 9.16
CA THR A 204 27.99 -2.33 10.15
C THR A 204 26.58 -1.74 10.12
N ALA A 205 26.40 -0.58 9.52
CA ALA A 205 25.11 0.07 9.34
C ALA A 205 25.03 0.68 7.93
N PRO A 206 24.86 -0.13 6.88
CA PRO A 206 24.80 0.34 5.51
C PRO A 206 23.47 1.05 5.23
N TRP A 207 23.48 2.00 4.29
CA TRP A 207 22.26 2.55 3.73
C TRP A 207 21.76 1.69 2.58
N THR A 208 20.45 1.42 2.58
CA THR A 208 19.75 0.82 1.43
C THR A 208 19.06 1.94 0.65
N ILE A 209 19.57 2.25 -0.54
CA ILE A 209 18.89 3.16 -1.48
C ILE A 209 17.76 2.39 -2.16
N VAL A 210 16.54 2.91 -2.08
CA VAL A 210 15.32 2.30 -2.63
C VAL A 210 14.80 3.15 -3.78
N GLU A 211 14.75 2.56 -4.97
CA GLU A 211 14.24 3.18 -6.19
C GLU A 211 12.71 3.33 -6.07
N GLY A 212 12.30 4.53 -5.72
CA GLY A 212 10.96 4.86 -5.26
C GLY A 212 9.98 5.26 -6.34
N ASN A 213 10.43 5.46 -7.61
CA ASN A 213 9.55 5.93 -8.69
C ASN A 213 8.36 4.98 -8.90
N CYS A 214 8.63 3.68 -9.00
CA CYS A 214 7.60 2.66 -8.89
C CYS A 214 7.39 2.26 -7.42
N LYS A 215 6.21 2.60 -6.87
CA LYS A 215 5.86 2.26 -5.47
C LYS A 215 5.83 0.76 -5.21
N TRP A 216 5.43 -0.04 -6.20
CA TRP A 216 5.38 -1.50 -6.06
C TRP A 216 6.76 -2.08 -5.92
N TYR A 217 7.68 -1.70 -6.82
CA TYR A 217 9.07 -2.10 -6.74
C TYR A 217 9.72 -1.70 -5.41
N ALA A 218 9.53 -0.44 -4.99
CA ALA A 218 10.09 0.07 -3.73
C ALA A 218 9.68 -0.78 -2.51
N ARG A 219 8.39 -1.14 -2.42
CA ARG A 219 7.84 -1.98 -1.34
C ARG A 219 8.45 -3.37 -1.31
N ILE A 220 8.55 -4.00 -2.48
CA ILE A 220 9.13 -5.34 -2.60
C ILE A 220 10.61 -5.31 -2.28
N LYS A 221 11.36 -4.30 -2.75
CA LYS A 221 12.79 -4.14 -2.42
C LYS A 221 12.99 -4.04 -0.91
N VAL A 222 12.23 -3.19 -0.22
CA VAL A 222 12.29 -3.04 1.24
C VAL A 222 11.98 -4.36 1.95
N LEU A 223 10.86 -5.01 1.59
CA LEU A 223 10.47 -6.29 2.19
C LEU A 223 11.52 -7.38 1.97
N LYS A 224 12.05 -7.48 0.75
CA LYS A 224 13.13 -8.41 0.42
C LYS A 224 14.38 -8.14 1.24
N THR A 225 14.83 -6.88 1.33
CA THR A 225 16.00 -6.51 2.15
C THR A 225 15.80 -6.86 3.63
N LEU A 226 14.60 -6.64 4.17
CA LEU A 226 14.28 -7.03 5.54
C LEU A 226 14.30 -8.55 5.72
N VAL A 227 13.68 -9.31 4.82
CA VAL A 227 13.65 -10.77 4.89
C VAL A 227 15.06 -11.36 4.77
N ASP A 228 15.84 -10.92 3.77
CA ASP A 228 17.20 -11.40 3.55
C ASP A 228 18.09 -11.09 4.76
N GLY A 229 18.05 -9.84 5.25
CA GLY A 229 18.86 -9.40 6.39
C GLY A 229 18.47 -10.07 7.70
N LEU A 230 17.17 -10.17 8.01
CA LEU A 230 16.72 -10.85 9.22
C LEU A 230 17.00 -12.35 9.15
N SER A 231 16.85 -13.00 7.99
CA SER A 231 17.15 -14.42 7.85
C SER A 231 18.63 -14.70 8.13
N HIS A 232 19.52 -13.85 7.62
CA HIS A 232 20.95 -13.91 7.90
C HIS A 232 21.27 -13.70 9.39
N GLU A 233 20.79 -12.59 9.96
CA GLU A 233 21.12 -12.19 11.34
C GLU A 233 20.52 -13.12 12.41
N LEU A 234 19.37 -13.74 12.12
CA LEU A 234 18.69 -14.68 13.02
C LEU A 234 19.04 -16.14 12.72
N ASN A 235 19.88 -16.39 11.71
CA ASN A 235 20.19 -17.71 11.18
C ASN A 235 18.93 -18.59 11.01
N TYR A 236 17.90 -18.01 10.40
CA TYR A 236 16.59 -18.64 10.25
C TYR A 236 16.07 -18.44 8.83
N THR A 237 15.84 -19.56 8.13
CA THR A 237 15.23 -19.54 6.81
C THR A 237 13.73 -19.79 6.94
N PRO A 238 12.87 -18.81 6.61
CA PRO A 238 11.43 -19.02 6.64
C PRO A 238 11.01 -20.09 5.62
N LEU A 239 10.11 -20.99 6.02
CA LEU A 239 9.64 -22.15 5.22
C LEU A 239 8.85 -21.77 3.95
N ALA A 240 8.50 -20.50 3.79
CA ALA A 240 7.98 -20.04 2.51
C ALA A 240 9.12 -20.16 1.51
N GLU A 241 9.09 -21.19 0.66
CA GLU A 241 10.04 -21.35 -0.43
C GLU A 241 10.23 -19.98 -1.07
N ILE A 242 11.47 -19.50 -1.03
CA ILE A 242 11.91 -18.32 -1.73
C ILE A 242 12.28 -18.87 -3.11
N PRO A 243 11.39 -18.95 -4.13
CA PRO A 243 11.86 -19.27 -5.47
C PRO A 243 12.85 -18.17 -5.86
N THR A 244 14.13 -18.54 -5.87
CA THR A 244 15.21 -17.74 -6.38
C THR A 244 14.97 -17.59 -7.88
N ASP A 245 15.27 -16.42 -8.45
CA ASP A 245 15.18 -16.15 -9.90
C ASP A 245 16.17 -16.99 -10.75
N THR A 246 16.70 -18.08 -10.20
CA THR A 246 17.67 -18.98 -10.80
C THR A 246 17.06 -20.31 -11.23
N GLU A 247 15.86 -20.32 -11.81
CA GLU A 247 15.44 -21.41 -12.69
C GLU A 247 14.71 -20.88 -13.92
N LYS A 248 15.51 -20.41 -14.89
CA LYS A 248 15.13 -20.48 -16.30
C LYS A 248 15.12 -21.96 -16.71
N GLY A 249 13.98 -22.64 -16.51
CA GLY A 249 13.75 -24.02 -16.93
C GLY A 249 12.43 -24.14 -17.69
N GLY A 250 12.50 -24.39 -18.99
CA GLY A 250 11.39 -24.16 -19.92
C GLY A 250 10.19 -25.10 -19.81
N LYS A 251 9.04 -24.62 -20.34
CA LYS A 251 8.04 -25.48 -20.96
C LYS A 251 7.51 -24.85 -22.25
N LYS A 252 7.68 -25.61 -23.34
CA LYS A 252 7.16 -25.34 -24.68
C LYS A 252 5.64 -25.52 -24.73
N LYS A 253 5.01 -24.56 -25.43
CA LYS A 253 3.88 -24.66 -26.38
C LYS A 253 2.51 -25.15 -25.90
N GLY A 254 1.56 -24.20 -25.97
CA GLY A 254 0.20 -24.41 -26.44
C GLY A 254 -0.24 -23.24 -27.33
N LYS A 255 -0.07 -23.36 -28.66
CA LYS A 255 -0.57 -22.37 -29.63
C LYS A 255 -2.11 -22.41 -29.65
N LYS A 256 -2.79 -21.34 -29.26
CA LYS A 256 -4.17 -21.06 -29.71
C LYS A 256 -4.17 -19.84 -30.64
N LYS A 257 -4.64 -20.07 -31.87
CA LYS A 257 -4.76 -19.12 -32.98
C LYS A 257 -5.66 -17.94 -32.58
N LYS A 258 -5.18 -16.70 -32.72
CA LYS A 258 -6.03 -15.51 -32.86
C LYS A 258 -6.67 -15.54 -34.24
N LYS A 259 -8.00 -15.67 -34.32
CA LYS A 259 -8.77 -15.28 -35.50
C LYS A 259 -9.31 -13.87 -35.25
N SER A 260 -8.86 -12.94 -36.08
CA SER A 260 -9.46 -11.63 -36.27
C SER A 260 -10.83 -11.80 -36.93
N LYS A 261 -11.88 -11.19 -36.36
CA LYS A 261 -13.09 -10.84 -37.10
C LYS A 261 -13.38 -9.37 -36.86
N LYS A 262 -13.27 -8.59 -37.93
CA LYS A 262 -14.01 -7.34 -38.14
C LYS A 262 -15.50 -7.67 -38.14
N THR A 263 -16.33 -6.84 -37.54
CA THR A 263 -17.73 -6.74 -37.95
C THR A 263 -18.19 -5.30 -37.80
N GLU A 264 -18.88 -4.86 -38.84
CA GLU A 264 -19.37 -3.52 -39.15
C GLU A 264 -20.51 -3.07 -38.22
N MET A 265 -20.76 -1.76 -38.26
CA MET A 265 -21.99 -1.13 -37.82
C MET A 265 -23.16 -1.59 -38.69
N THR A 266 -24.25 -2.05 -38.08
CA THR A 266 -25.61 -1.97 -38.63
C THR A 266 -26.65 -1.78 -37.52
N GLU A 267 -27.78 -1.22 -37.94
CA GLU A 267 -28.79 -0.48 -37.20
C GLU A 267 -29.67 -1.26 -36.22
N ALA A 268 -30.33 -0.45 -35.40
CA ALA A 268 -31.46 -0.70 -34.50
C ALA A 268 -32.37 -1.89 -34.85
N THR A 269 -32.66 -2.72 -33.84
CA THR A 269 -33.94 -3.43 -33.73
C THR A 269 -34.23 -3.86 -32.28
N SER A 270 -35.46 -3.58 -31.85
CA SER A 270 -36.21 -3.99 -30.65
C SER A 270 -35.54 -4.85 -29.56
N LEU A 271 -35.57 -4.32 -28.33
CA LEU A 271 -35.28 -4.99 -27.06
C LEU A 271 -36.10 -6.30 -26.90
N SER A 272 -35.41 -7.43 -26.88
CA SER A 272 -35.91 -8.65 -26.25
C SER A 272 -35.59 -8.58 -24.75
N GLU A 273 -36.61 -8.62 -23.89
CA GLU A 273 -36.45 -8.71 -22.44
C GLU A 273 -35.83 -10.07 -22.10
N THR A 274 -34.51 -10.11 -22.01
CA THR A 274 -33.79 -11.27 -21.50
C THR A 274 -34.15 -11.41 -20.02
N PRO A 275 -34.60 -12.57 -19.53
CA PRO A 275 -34.94 -12.73 -18.13
C PRO A 275 -33.72 -12.45 -17.27
N LEU A 276 -33.90 -11.62 -16.23
CA LEU A 276 -32.84 -11.33 -15.27
C LEU A 276 -32.32 -12.63 -14.66
N PRO A 277 -31.00 -12.76 -14.42
CA PRO A 277 -30.41 -14.02 -13.99
C PRO A 277 -30.93 -14.45 -12.61
N MET A 278 -31.01 -15.75 -12.37
CA MET A 278 -31.45 -16.33 -11.10
C MET A 278 -30.28 -16.49 -10.15
N ILE A 279 -30.39 -15.98 -8.92
CA ILE A 279 -29.47 -16.36 -7.84
C ILE A 279 -29.93 -17.72 -7.30
N ASP A 280 -29.22 -18.78 -7.63
CA ASP A 280 -29.56 -20.14 -7.21
C ASP A 280 -29.22 -20.34 -5.73
N GLN A 281 -27.98 -20.03 -5.35
CA GLN A 281 -27.43 -20.27 -4.02
C GLN A 281 -26.50 -19.13 -3.60
N PHE A 282 -26.49 -18.82 -2.30
CA PHE A 282 -25.56 -17.88 -1.69
C PHE A 282 -25.02 -18.49 -0.40
N GLU A 283 -23.69 -18.57 -0.30
CA GLU A 283 -22.93 -18.94 0.89
C GLU A 283 -21.81 -17.91 1.13
N TYR A 284 -21.25 -17.88 2.33
CA TYR A 284 -20.16 -16.97 2.63
C TYR A 284 -18.99 -17.21 1.67
N GLY A 285 -18.62 -16.18 0.91
CA GLY A 285 -17.56 -16.23 -0.11
C GLY A 285 -17.96 -16.81 -1.46
N THR A 286 -19.21 -17.27 -1.66
CA THR A 286 -19.62 -17.91 -2.92
C THR A 286 -21.07 -17.63 -3.27
N ILE A 287 -21.34 -17.27 -4.51
CA ILE A 287 -22.69 -17.11 -5.05
C ILE A 287 -22.82 -17.87 -6.37
N VAL A 288 -23.96 -18.56 -6.56
CA VAL A 288 -24.29 -19.27 -7.79
C VAL A 288 -25.40 -18.51 -8.48
N ILE A 289 -25.15 -18.11 -9.74
CA ILE A 289 -26.07 -17.36 -10.57
C ILE A 289 -26.21 -18.07 -11.91
N ASP A 290 -27.43 -18.47 -12.27
CA ASP A 290 -27.74 -19.31 -13.45
C ASP A 290 -26.80 -20.53 -13.59
N GLY A 291 -26.53 -21.21 -12.46
CA GLY A 291 -25.64 -22.36 -12.39
C GLY A 291 -24.13 -22.03 -12.48
N GLN A 292 -23.75 -20.77 -12.69
CA GLN A 292 -22.36 -20.33 -12.68
C GLN A 292 -21.94 -19.89 -11.27
N THR A 293 -20.82 -20.43 -10.79
CA THR A 293 -20.25 -20.09 -9.49
C THR A 293 -19.34 -18.87 -9.57
N TYR A 294 -19.52 -17.93 -8.65
CA TYR A 294 -18.70 -16.74 -8.46
C TYR A 294 -18.13 -16.74 -7.05
N GLU A 295 -16.80 -16.68 -6.94
CA GLU A 295 -16.03 -16.61 -5.69
C GLU A 295 -15.58 -15.17 -5.36
N SER A 296 -16.23 -14.19 -5.97
CA SER A 296 -15.95 -12.78 -5.80
C SER A 296 -17.25 -11.99 -5.84
N ASP A 297 -17.24 -10.83 -5.22
CA ASP A 297 -18.35 -9.87 -5.29
C ASP A 297 -18.83 -9.65 -6.74
N VAL A 298 -20.14 -9.44 -6.89
CA VAL A 298 -20.80 -9.38 -8.20
C VAL A 298 -21.69 -8.15 -8.34
N ILE A 299 -21.80 -7.66 -9.58
CA ILE A 299 -22.83 -6.70 -9.99
C ILE A 299 -23.71 -7.41 -11.02
N ILE A 300 -25.00 -7.43 -10.76
CA ILE A 300 -26.03 -7.88 -11.71
C ILE A 300 -26.69 -6.64 -12.30
N PHE A 301 -26.64 -6.51 -13.62
CA PHE A 301 -27.20 -5.41 -14.37
C PHE A 301 -28.64 -5.71 -14.83
N PRO A 302 -29.45 -4.67 -15.10
CA PRO A 302 -30.85 -4.83 -15.50
C PRO A 302 -31.03 -5.43 -16.91
N ASP A 303 -29.95 -5.57 -17.68
CA ASP A 303 -29.91 -6.27 -18.97
C ASP A 303 -29.55 -7.77 -18.83
N GLY A 304 -29.33 -8.23 -17.60
CA GLY A 304 -28.96 -9.60 -17.27
C GLY A 304 -27.46 -9.88 -17.25
N ALA A 305 -26.61 -8.88 -17.55
CA ALA A 305 -25.17 -9.06 -17.43
C ALA A 305 -24.75 -9.23 -15.96
N VAL A 306 -23.88 -10.20 -15.70
CA VAL A 306 -23.26 -10.41 -14.38
C VAL A 306 -21.77 -10.12 -14.49
N GLU A 307 -21.32 -9.04 -13.85
CA GLU A 307 -19.92 -8.67 -13.81
C GLU A 307 -19.31 -8.92 -12.43
N ARG A 308 -18.01 -9.22 -12.42
CA ARG A 308 -17.23 -9.20 -11.19
C ARG A 308 -17.11 -7.77 -10.70
N TRP A 309 -17.46 -7.54 -9.43
CA TRP A 309 -17.24 -6.27 -8.77
C TRP A 309 -15.76 -6.15 -8.34
N GLU A 310 -14.96 -5.45 -9.15
CA GLU A 310 -13.55 -5.20 -8.83
C GLU A 310 -13.37 -4.00 -7.88
N HIS A 311 -13.29 -4.25 -6.57
CA HIS A 311 -12.96 -3.21 -5.61
C HIS A 311 -11.43 -3.05 -5.41
N LYS A 312 -10.92 -1.80 -5.38
CA LYS A 312 -9.51 -1.50 -5.02
C LYS A 312 -9.28 -1.34 -3.50
N ASP A 313 -10.35 -1.22 -2.72
CA ASP A 313 -10.36 -1.10 -1.25
C ASP A 313 -11.50 -2.01 -0.75
N GLU A 314 -11.21 -2.92 0.19
CA GLU A 314 -12.20 -3.86 0.74
C GLU A 314 -13.33 -3.09 1.46
N HIS A 315 -14.59 -3.47 1.22
CA HIS A 315 -15.80 -2.97 1.91
C HIS A 315 -16.29 -1.54 1.64
N VAL A 316 -16.02 -0.93 0.47
CA VAL A 316 -16.52 0.43 0.17
C VAL A 316 -17.14 0.53 -1.23
N LEU A 317 -18.42 0.92 -1.28
CA LEU A 317 -19.12 1.23 -2.53
C LEU A 317 -18.74 2.62 -3.05
N ARG A 318 -18.19 2.69 -4.28
CA ARG A 318 -17.69 3.94 -4.87
C ARG A 318 -18.69 4.54 -5.85
N LEU A 319 -18.49 5.83 -6.12
CA LEU A 319 -19.23 6.54 -7.16
C LEU A 319 -19.07 5.90 -8.56
N THR A 320 -17.90 5.33 -8.87
CA THR A 320 -17.66 4.65 -10.16
C THR A 320 -18.52 3.41 -10.35
N ASP A 321 -18.76 2.68 -9.26
CA ASP A 321 -19.50 1.42 -9.27
C ASP A 321 -20.99 1.73 -9.44
N VAL A 322 -21.45 2.74 -8.70
CA VAL A 322 -22.79 3.30 -8.78
C VAL A 322 -23.09 3.92 -10.15
N LYS A 323 -22.16 4.68 -10.74
CA LYS A 323 -22.38 5.32 -12.06
C LYS A 323 -22.65 4.32 -13.17
N LYS A 324 -21.88 3.22 -13.21
CA LYS A 324 -22.11 2.15 -14.20
C LYS A 324 -23.51 1.54 -14.07
N VAL A 325 -23.98 1.35 -12.84
CA VAL A 325 -25.32 0.80 -12.59
C VAL A 325 -26.41 1.82 -12.95
N ILE A 326 -26.22 3.11 -12.63
CA ILE A 326 -27.15 4.18 -13.02
C ILE A 326 -27.26 4.32 -14.54
N GLU A 327 -26.14 4.20 -15.27
CA GLU A 327 -26.11 4.26 -16.74
C GLU A 327 -26.98 3.16 -17.38
N ALA A 328 -27.11 2.01 -16.70
CA ALA A 328 -27.98 0.92 -17.12
C ALA A 328 -29.48 1.15 -16.81
N LYS A 329 -29.82 2.29 -16.17
CA LYS A 329 -31.19 2.76 -15.88
C LYS A 329 -32.11 1.71 -15.23
N PRO A 330 -31.72 1.11 -14.09
CA PRO A 330 -32.62 0.24 -13.33
C PRO A 330 -33.74 1.05 -12.67
N GLU A 331 -34.88 0.40 -12.41
CA GLU A 331 -35.95 0.94 -11.58
C GLU A 331 -35.62 0.78 -10.09
N THR A 332 -34.83 -0.25 -9.75
CA THR A 332 -34.43 -0.54 -8.37
C THR A 332 -33.01 -1.07 -8.29
N VAL A 333 -32.25 -0.60 -7.31
CA VAL A 333 -30.89 -1.07 -7.01
C VAL A 333 -30.88 -1.69 -5.62
N ILE A 334 -30.48 -2.96 -5.55
CA ILE A 334 -30.32 -3.69 -4.31
C ILE A 334 -28.84 -3.75 -3.95
N ILE A 335 -28.49 -3.36 -2.74
CA ILE A 335 -27.10 -3.33 -2.24
C ILE A 335 -26.97 -4.33 -1.10
N GLY A 336 -26.13 -5.35 -1.29
CA GLY A 336 -25.76 -6.34 -0.28
C GLY A 336 -24.48 -5.92 0.45
N LEU A 337 -24.58 -5.72 1.77
CA LEU A 337 -23.49 -5.17 2.59
C LEU A 337 -22.48 -6.20 3.14
N GLY A 338 -22.55 -7.44 2.69
CA GLY A 338 -21.89 -8.58 3.32
C GLY A 338 -22.75 -9.23 4.40
N THR A 339 -22.30 -10.37 4.89
CA THR A 339 -22.92 -11.17 5.95
C THR A 339 -22.82 -10.46 7.29
N VAL A 340 -21.67 -9.83 7.55
CA VAL A 340 -21.41 -9.03 8.76
C VAL A 340 -21.90 -7.57 8.61
N GLY A 341 -22.20 -7.12 7.39
CA GLY A 341 -22.71 -5.77 7.11
C GLY A 341 -21.65 -4.67 7.14
N ASN A 342 -20.40 -5.01 6.83
CA ASN A 342 -19.26 -4.10 6.93
C ASN A 342 -19.07 -3.16 5.73
N VAL A 343 -19.82 -3.37 4.63
CA VAL A 343 -19.73 -2.47 3.47
C VAL A 343 -20.28 -1.10 3.83
N LYS A 344 -19.47 -0.06 3.60
CA LYS A 344 -19.89 1.33 3.76
C LYS A 344 -20.09 1.98 2.40
N MET A 345 -21.26 2.59 2.20
CA MET A 345 -21.52 3.44 1.05
C MET A 345 -20.89 4.83 1.29
N ARG A 346 -20.19 5.38 0.28
CA ARG A 346 -19.66 6.75 0.39
C ARG A 346 -20.79 7.77 0.24
N PRO A 347 -20.77 8.92 0.95
CA PRO A 347 -21.81 9.95 0.83
C PRO A 347 -22.03 10.46 -0.60
N LYS A 348 -20.96 10.57 -1.41
CA LYS A 348 -21.09 10.96 -2.83
C LYS A 348 -21.80 9.90 -3.69
N ALA A 349 -21.63 8.61 -3.37
CA ALA A 349 -22.28 7.51 -4.08
C ALA A 349 -23.75 7.40 -3.69
N GLU A 350 -24.05 7.55 -2.40
CA GLU A 350 -25.41 7.62 -1.85
C GLU A 350 -26.21 8.77 -2.48
N LYS A 351 -25.64 9.99 -2.47
CA LYS A 351 -26.25 11.16 -3.07
C LYS A 351 -26.53 10.97 -4.57
N CYS A 352 -25.61 10.32 -5.30
CA CYS A 352 -25.78 10.06 -6.73
C CYS A 352 -26.93 9.08 -7.03
N LEU A 353 -27.16 8.07 -6.17
CA LEU A 353 -28.29 7.17 -6.31
C LEU A 353 -29.62 7.87 -5.97
N GLN A 354 -29.63 8.70 -4.93
CA GLN A 354 -30.80 9.49 -4.53
C GLN A 354 -31.21 10.49 -5.62
N GLU A 355 -30.25 11.18 -6.25
CA GLU A 355 -30.50 12.14 -7.33
C GLU A 355 -30.93 11.48 -8.65
N ALA A 356 -30.65 10.19 -8.84
CA ALA A 356 -31.02 9.46 -10.05
C ALA A 356 -32.50 9.02 -10.09
N GLY A 357 -33.26 9.21 -9.01
CA GLY A 357 -34.68 8.83 -8.93
C GLY A 357 -34.91 7.31 -8.94
N ILE A 358 -33.91 6.53 -8.56
CA ILE A 358 -33.92 5.06 -8.51
C ILE A 358 -34.27 4.61 -7.09
N ASP A 359 -35.12 3.59 -6.94
CA ASP A 359 -35.42 2.99 -5.63
C ASP A 359 -34.18 2.21 -5.12
N VAL A 360 -33.66 2.57 -3.94
CA VAL A 360 -32.44 1.96 -3.39
C VAL A 360 -32.77 1.14 -2.16
N MET A 361 -32.51 -0.15 -2.21
CA MET A 361 -32.71 -1.08 -1.10
C MET A 361 -31.37 -1.57 -0.58
N VAL A 362 -31.11 -1.37 0.72
CA VAL A 362 -29.84 -1.75 1.36
C VAL A 362 -30.10 -2.82 2.41
N HIS A 363 -29.48 -3.98 2.25
CA HIS A 363 -29.66 -5.14 3.12
C HIS A 363 -28.34 -5.87 3.40
N ARG A 364 -28.33 -6.74 4.41
CA ARG A 364 -27.30 -7.80 4.49
C ARG A 364 -27.42 -8.71 3.27
N THR A 365 -26.32 -9.26 2.80
CA THR A 365 -26.28 -9.93 1.48
C THR A 365 -27.25 -11.11 1.36
N ASN A 366 -27.48 -11.86 2.45
CA ASN A 366 -28.50 -12.91 2.48
C ASN A 366 -29.89 -12.36 2.14
N LYS A 367 -30.31 -11.28 2.82
CA LYS A 367 -31.61 -10.65 2.58
C LYS A 367 -31.66 -9.93 1.23
N ALA A 368 -30.54 -9.33 0.80
CA ALA A 368 -30.42 -8.74 -0.54
C ALA A 368 -30.65 -9.78 -1.64
N CYS A 369 -30.13 -11.00 -1.50
CA CYS A 369 -30.35 -12.08 -2.46
C CYS A 369 -31.83 -12.52 -2.50
N GLU A 370 -32.49 -12.63 -1.35
CA GLU A 370 -33.93 -12.93 -1.29
C GLU A 370 -34.76 -11.83 -1.98
N THR A 371 -34.53 -10.57 -1.60
CA THR A 371 -35.21 -9.41 -2.18
C THR A 371 -34.97 -9.32 -3.69
N TYR A 372 -33.77 -9.65 -4.16
CA TYR A 372 -33.49 -9.72 -5.60
C TYR A 372 -34.32 -10.80 -6.30
N LYS A 373 -34.38 -12.02 -5.74
CA LYS A 373 -35.16 -13.12 -6.32
C LYS A 373 -36.65 -12.78 -6.43
N GLU A 374 -37.20 -12.07 -5.45
CA GLU A 374 -38.60 -11.63 -5.44
C GLU A 374 -38.89 -10.57 -6.51
N LEU A 375 -37.97 -9.60 -6.68
CA LEU A 375 -38.19 -8.43 -7.51
C LEU A 375 -37.76 -8.59 -8.98
N ARG A 376 -36.86 -9.54 -9.28
CA ARG A 376 -36.32 -9.75 -10.63
C ARG A 376 -37.38 -10.08 -11.69
N THR A 377 -38.55 -10.57 -11.28
CA THR A 377 -39.67 -10.90 -12.18
C THR A 377 -40.72 -9.79 -12.25
N GLN A 378 -40.57 -8.71 -11.48
CA GLN A 378 -41.60 -7.67 -11.31
C GLN A 378 -41.16 -6.30 -11.86
N ARG A 379 -39.85 -6.03 -11.88
CA ARG A 379 -39.28 -4.73 -12.26
C ARG A 379 -37.84 -4.86 -12.77
N LYS A 380 -37.33 -3.80 -13.37
CA LYS A 380 -35.91 -3.73 -13.79
C LYS A 380 -35.00 -3.53 -12.59
N VAL A 381 -34.40 -4.62 -12.11
CA VAL A 381 -33.56 -4.63 -10.91
C VAL A 381 -32.08 -4.74 -11.28
N ALA A 382 -31.25 -3.95 -10.62
CA ALA A 382 -29.82 -4.17 -10.51
C ALA A 382 -29.45 -4.60 -9.09
N ALA A 383 -28.42 -5.44 -8.94
CA ALA A 383 -27.92 -5.85 -7.64
C ALA A 383 -26.41 -5.66 -7.55
N ILE A 384 -25.93 -5.12 -6.42
CA ILE A 384 -24.51 -5.01 -6.10
C ILE A 384 -24.30 -5.82 -4.82
N LEU A 385 -23.66 -6.98 -4.94
CA LEU A 385 -23.61 -7.98 -3.86
C LEU A 385 -22.17 -8.17 -3.39
N HIS A 386 -21.91 -7.79 -2.15
CA HIS A 386 -20.69 -8.14 -1.44
C HIS A 386 -20.86 -9.52 -0.79
N ILE A 387 -20.09 -10.50 -1.24
CA ILE A 387 -20.22 -11.91 -0.81
C ILE A 387 -19.03 -12.38 0.02
N THR A 388 -17.94 -11.63 0.00
CA THR A 388 -16.64 -12.06 0.54
C THR A 388 -16.41 -11.73 2.01
N CYS A 389 -17.37 -11.10 2.71
CA CYS A 389 -17.28 -10.74 4.14
C CYS A 389 -18.60 -10.80 4.92
#